data_AF-A0AAD9BU54-F1
#
_entry.id   AF-A0AAD9BU54-F1
#
_cell.length_a   1.000
_cell.length_b   1.000
_cell.length_c   1.000
_cell.angle_alpha   90.00
_cell.angle_beta   90.00
_cell.angle_gamma   90.00
#
_symmetry.space_group_name_H-M   'P 1'
#
loop_
_entity.id
_entity.type
_entity.pdbx_description
1 polymer ?
#
loop_
_entity_poly.entity_id
_entity_poly.type
_entity_poly.pdbx_seq_one_letter_code
_entity_poly.pdbx_strand_id
1 'polypeptide(L)'
;MGEWDLLGRLLDKVQSHSTVIGKVWLTVLFIFRIMVLRTGAEKVWSDEQSDFVCNTQQPGCENVCYDMAFPISHVRFWVLQIIAVATPKLLYLGHCLHVIHLEKKVKERMKKQAELDDQTSLFLRRTYKIPKYTKSTGKISIRGRLLRSYVLHLVAKIVLEVLFILGQYFLYGFTLAPRYECERSPCPHKVDCFLSRPTEKSVIIWFMLVSALVSLALSLVELFYLFVKAVKECMARRQDYTVTPVTPPPSERKAFKTRDEMIQNCVNLELELQGRKLGVNGVNERSKIILPESNSLGGEVHI
;
A
#
# COMPACT_ATOMS: atom_id res chain seq x y z
N MET A 1 -22.29 10.38 -10.66
CA MET A 1 -21.28 11.47 -10.52
C MET A 1 -20.62 11.56 -9.14
N GLY A 2 -21.21 11.05 -8.04
CA GLY A 2 -20.64 11.18 -6.68
C GLY A 2 -19.44 10.29 -6.32
N GLU A 3 -19.15 9.21 -7.05
CA GLU A 3 -18.05 8.29 -6.72
C GLU A 3 -16.67 8.83 -7.12
N TRP A 4 -16.58 9.56 -8.24
CA TRP A 4 -15.34 10.20 -8.72
C TRP A 4 -14.98 11.44 -7.89
N ASP A 5 -15.96 12.21 -7.42
CA ASP A 5 -15.73 13.34 -6.50
C ASP A 5 -15.24 12.84 -5.13
N LEU A 6 -15.76 11.71 -4.66
CA LEU A 6 -15.33 11.08 -3.40
C LEU A 6 -13.93 10.47 -3.52
N LEU A 7 -13.63 9.84 -4.67
CA LEU A 7 -12.28 9.36 -5.00
C LEU A 7 -11.27 10.52 -5.09
N GLY A 8 -11.65 11.62 -5.75
CA GLY A 8 -10.87 12.85 -5.87
C GLY A 8 -10.59 13.51 -4.51
N ARG A 9 -11.62 13.68 -3.67
CA ARG A 9 -11.47 14.19 -2.29
C ARG A 9 -10.62 13.27 -1.40
N LEU A 10 -10.65 11.96 -1.62
CA LEU A 10 -9.79 11.01 -0.90
C LEU A 10 -8.34 11.05 -1.40
N LEU A 11 -8.14 11.17 -2.72
CA LEU A 11 -6.82 11.35 -3.36
C LEU A 11 -6.13 12.60 -2.82
N ASP A 12 -6.81 13.75 -2.81
CA ASP A 12 -6.29 15.00 -2.23
C ASP A 12 -5.93 14.87 -0.75
N LYS A 13 -6.74 14.10 -0.01
CA LYS A 13 -6.55 13.89 1.41
C LYS A 13 -5.37 12.96 1.72
N VAL A 14 -5.13 11.94 0.89
CA VAL A 14 -3.94 11.05 0.94
C VAL A 14 -2.67 11.79 0.47
N GLN A 15 -2.82 12.78 -0.41
CA GLN A 15 -1.72 13.61 -0.91
C GLN A 15 -1.12 14.51 0.19
N SER A 16 -1.92 14.95 1.17
CA SER A 16 -1.57 16.00 2.15
C SER A 16 -0.48 15.70 3.20
N HIS A 17 0.02 14.45 3.33
CA HIS A 17 0.92 14.04 4.43
C HIS A 17 2.40 13.79 4.08
N SER A 18 2.82 14.02 2.83
CA SER A 18 4.25 13.97 2.48
C SER A 18 4.68 15.31 1.92
N THR A 19 5.99 15.57 1.92
CA THR A 19 6.59 16.83 1.44
C THR A 19 5.88 17.31 0.18
N VAL A 20 5.04 18.35 0.32
CA VAL A 20 4.11 18.82 -0.72
C VAL A 20 4.86 19.08 -2.02
N ILE A 21 6.08 19.59 -1.90
CA ILE A 21 7.01 19.86 -2.99
C ILE A 21 7.37 18.57 -3.75
N GLY A 22 7.93 17.55 -3.09
CA GLY A 22 8.32 16.30 -3.76
C GLY A 22 7.17 15.60 -4.49
N LYS A 23 5.98 15.55 -3.87
CA LYS A 23 4.79 14.91 -4.48
C LYS A 23 4.25 15.64 -5.71
N VAL A 24 4.23 16.96 -5.68
CA VAL A 24 3.78 17.78 -6.82
C VAL A 24 4.76 17.62 -7.96
N TRP A 25 6.06 17.80 -7.71
CA TRP A 25 7.09 17.66 -8.74
C TRP A 25 7.16 16.25 -9.33
N LEU A 26 7.02 15.19 -8.51
CA LEU A 26 6.95 13.82 -9.01
C LEU A 26 5.75 13.58 -9.93
N THR A 27 4.60 14.19 -9.64
CA THR A 27 3.40 14.05 -10.46
C THR A 27 3.50 14.88 -11.75
N VAL A 28 4.04 16.09 -11.67
CA VAL A 28 4.31 16.94 -12.84
C VAL A 28 5.31 16.27 -13.78
N LEU A 29 6.44 15.77 -13.28
CA LEU A 29 7.44 15.06 -14.09
C LEU A 29 6.85 13.81 -14.74
N PHE A 30 5.98 13.08 -14.03
CA PHE A 30 5.31 11.91 -14.59
C PHE A 30 4.35 12.27 -15.73
N ILE A 31 3.53 13.31 -15.57
CA ILE A 31 2.64 13.82 -16.63
C ILE A 31 3.45 14.30 -17.83
N PHE A 32 4.54 15.03 -17.56
CA PHE A 32 5.42 15.56 -18.58
C PHE A 32 6.07 14.46 -19.42
N ARG A 33 6.47 13.33 -18.82
CA ARG A 33 6.93 12.15 -19.56
C ARG A 33 5.86 11.57 -20.47
N ILE A 34 4.63 11.42 -19.98
CA ILE A 34 3.52 10.91 -20.80
C ILE A 34 3.26 11.85 -21.98
N MET A 35 3.30 13.16 -21.73
CA MET A 35 3.14 14.17 -22.78
C MET A 35 4.22 14.02 -23.84
N VAL A 36 5.50 14.01 -23.47
CA VAL A 36 6.61 13.89 -24.43
C VAL A 36 6.58 12.58 -25.20
N LEU A 37 6.21 11.48 -24.54
CA LEU A 37 6.03 10.19 -25.20
C LEU A 37 4.94 10.25 -26.29
N ARG A 38 3.78 10.83 -25.96
CA ARG A 38 2.64 10.93 -26.90
C ARG A 38 2.85 11.95 -28.01
N THR A 39 3.44 13.11 -27.71
CA THR A 39 3.51 14.22 -28.69
C THR A 39 4.82 14.25 -29.47
N GLY A 40 5.92 13.82 -28.85
CA GLY A 40 7.24 13.81 -29.46
C GLY A 40 7.61 12.42 -29.96
N ALA A 41 7.67 11.45 -29.06
CA ALA A 41 8.32 10.18 -29.36
C ALA A 41 7.57 9.35 -30.42
N GLU A 42 6.24 9.29 -30.39
CA GLU A 42 5.47 8.56 -31.42
C GLU A 42 5.74 9.10 -32.84
N LYS A 43 5.97 10.41 -32.99
CA LYS A 43 6.25 11.03 -34.29
C LYS A 43 7.72 10.89 -34.73
N VAL A 44 8.65 10.90 -33.78
CA VAL A 44 10.10 10.81 -34.06
C VAL A 44 10.56 9.36 -34.30
N TRP A 45 9.81 8.39 -33.77
CA TRP A 45 10.07 6.98 -33.96
C TRP A 45 9.10 6.31 -34.96
N SER A 46 8.14 7.03 -35.55
CA SER A 46 7.18 6.40 -36.49
C SER A 46 7.84 5.87 -37.76
N ASP A 47 8.92 6.51 -38.20
CA ASP A 47 9.72 6.20 -39.39
C ASP A 47 11.00 5.42 -39.01
N GLU A 48 11.10 4.88 -37.79
CA GLU A 48 12.33 4.26 -37.30
C GLU A 48 12.80 3.06 -38.11
N GLN A 49 11.86 2.27 -38.64
CA GLN A 49 12.15 1.09 -39.44
C GLN A 49 12.16 1.40 -40.94
N SER A 50 11.32 2.31 -41.43
CA SER A 50 11.25 2.65 -42.86
C SER A 50 12.48 3.42 -43.35
N ASP A 51 13.08 4.22 -42.46
CA ASP A 51 14.19 5.10 -42.80
C ASP A 51 15.53 4.57 -42.24
N PHE A 52 15.56 3.30 -41.84
CA PHE A 52 16.79 2.61 -41.43
C PHE A 52 17.45 1.99 -42.66
N VAL A 53 18.46 2.65 -43.22
CA VAL A 53 19.03 2.25 -44.52
C VAL A 53 20.40 1.62 -44.33
N CYS A 54 20.60 0.41 -44.88
CA CYS A 54 21.91 -0.25 -44.91
C CYS A 54 22.56 -0.14 -46.30
N ASN A 55 23.88 0.05 -46.35
CA ASN A 55 24.65 0.10 -47.60
C ASN A 55 24.86 -1.32 -48.18
N THR A 56 23.79 -1.93 -48.66
CA THR A 56 23.79 -3.28 -49.25
C THR A 56 22.59 -3.48 -50.16
N GLN A 57 22.73 -4.33 -51.19
CA GLN A 57 21.61 -4.76 -52.03
C GLN A 57 21.05 -6.12 -51.60
N GLN A 58 21.59 -6.70 -50.52
CA GLN A 58 21.18 -8.02 -50.04
C GLN A 58 19.79 -7.97 -49.39
N PRO A 59 18.79 -8.71 -49.92
CA PRO A 59 17.45 -8.73 -49.32
C PRO A 59 17.49 -9.31 -47.91
N GLY A 60 16.74 -8.68 -47.00
CA GLY A 60 16.60 -9.12 -45.61
C GLY A 60 17.74 -8.69 -44.66
N CYS A 61 18.87 -8.18 -45.18
CA CYS A 61 19.97 -7.70 -44.33
C CYS A 61 19.52 -6.50 -43.47
N GLU A 62 18.79 -5.55 -44.05
CA GLU A 62 18.26 -4.38 -43.31
C GLU A 62 17.37 -4.79 -42.13
N ASN A 63 16.45 -5.75 -42.35
CA ASN A 63 15.55 -6.23 -41.31
C ASN A 63 16.29 -6.86 -40.11
N VAL A 64 17.30 -7.70 -40.37
CA VAL A 64 18.05 -8.36 -39.29
C VAL A 64 18.98 -7.39 -38.57
N CYS A 65 19.52 -6.41 -39.28
CA CYS A 65 20.38 -5.38 -38.70
C CYS A 65 19.58 -4.41 -37.84
N TYR A 66 18.37 -4.04 -38.27
CA TYR A 66 17.44 -3.25 -37.49
C TYR A 66 17.06 -3.96 -36.18
N ASP A 67 16.67 -5.24 -36.26
CA ASP A 67 16.30 -6.05 -35.08
C ASP A 67 17.47 -6.20 -34.10
N MET A 68 18.70 -6.32 -34.61
CA MET A 68 19.90 -6.39 -33.78
C MET A 68 20.23 -5.04 -33.12
N ALA A 69 20.11 -3.94 -33.86
CA ALA A 69 20.38 -2.60 -33.34
C ALA A 69 19.33 -2.16 -32.31
N PHE A 70 18.07 -2.52 -32.53
CA PHE A 70 16.92 -2.11 -31.73
C PHE A 70 16.00 -3.30 -31.38
N PRO A 71 16.45 -4.20 -30.47
CA PRO A 71 15.66 -5.38 -30.09
C PRO A 71 14.30 -5.01 -29.46
N ILE A 72 14.24 -3.85 -28.82
CA ILE A 72 13.00 -3.17 -28.44
C ILE A 72 13.15 -1.70 -28.81
N SER A 73 12.09 -1.07 -29.31
CA SER A 73 12.14 0.37 -29.59
C SER A 73 12.10 1.19 -28.31
N HIS A 74 12.73 2.37 -28.34
CA HIS A 74 12.82 3.26 -27.18
C HIS A 74 11.44 3.65 -26.64
N VAL A 75 10.47 3.90 -27.54
CA VAL A 75 9.09 4.23 -27.18
C VAL A 75 8.47 3.11 -26.37
N ARG A 76 8.60 1.86 -26.81
CA ARG A 76 8.07 0.69 -26.09
C ARG A 76 8.75 0.52 -24.73
N PHE A 77 10.07 0.69 -24.67
CA PHE A 77 10.82 0.66 -23.43
C PHE A 77 10.31 1.70 -22.42
N TRP A 78 10.06 2.94 -22.85
CA TRP A 78 9.54 4.00 -21.99
C TRP A 78 8.08 3.77 -21.57
N VAL A 79 7.23 3.19 -22.43
CA VAL A 79 5.88 2.78 -22.04
C VAL A 79 5.95 1.78 -20.88
N LEU A 80 6.78 0.74 -21.01
CA LEU A 80 6.98 -0.26 -19.96
C LEU A 80 7.54 0.39 -18.68
N GLN A 81 8.49 1.31 -18.81
CA GLN A 81 9.03 2.07 -17.68
C GLN A 81 7.92 2.83 -16.95
N ILE A 82 7.12 3.62 -17.66
CA ILE A 82 6.05 4.45 -17.09
C ILE A 82 5.02 3.59 -16.37
N ILE A 83 4.59 2.49 -16.99
CA ILE A 83 3.63 1.55 -16.38
C ILE A 83 4.24 0.97 -15.10
N ALA A 84 5.45 0.41 -15.18
CA ALA A 84 6.11 -0.22 -14.05
C ALA A 84 6.31 0.74 -12.87
N VAL A 85 6.77 1.98 -13.10
CA VAL A 85 6.97 2.96 -12.01
C VAL A 85 5.66 3.53 -11.47
N ALA A 86 4.57 3.49 -12.25
CA ALA A 86 3.23 3.89 -11.79
C ALA A 86 2.56 2.81 -10.92
N THR A 87 2.80 1.53 -11.21
CA THR A 87 2.13 0.40 -10.53
C THR A 87 2.27 0.44 -9.01
N PRO A 88 3.46 0.62 -8.39
CA PRO A 88 3.58 0.69 -6.93
C PRO A 88 2.74 1.81 -6.31
N LYS A 89 2.68 2.98 -6.95
CA LYS A 89 1.88 4.13 -6.48
C LYS A 89 0.39 3.81 -6.54
N LEU A 90 -0.08 3.18 -7.62
CA LEU A 90 -1.47 2.76 -7.77
C LEU A 90 -1.85 1.68 -6.74
N LEU A 91 -0.98 0.69 -6.52
CA LEU A 91 -1.19 -0.33 -5.49
C LEU A 91 -1.26 0.28 -4.09
N TYR A 92 -0.38 1.24 -3.77
CA TYR A 92 -0.44 1.97 -2.50
C TYR A 92 -1.73 2.77 -2.35
N LEU A 93 -2.19 3.45 -3.40
CA LEU A 93 -3.45 4.18 -3.39
C LEU A 93 -4.64 3.23 -3.21
N GLY A 94 -4.67 2.11 -3.92
CA GLY A 94 -5.68 1.07 -3.77
C GLY A 94 -5.71 0.52 -2.33
N HIS A 95 -4.55 0.25 -1.74
CA HIS A 95 -4.43 -0.16 -0.34
C HIS A 95 -4.95 0.93 0.63
N CYS A 96 -4.63 2.21 0.39
CA CYS A 96 -5.18 3.32 1.18
C CYS A 96 -6.71 3.34 1.14
N LEU A 97 -7.28 3.30 -0.07
CA LEU A 97 -8.73 3.33 -0.28
C LEU A 97 -9.42 2.13 0.37
N HIS A 98 -8.84 0.93 0.21
CA HIS A 98 -9.34 -0.29 0.83
C HIS A 98 -9.36 -0.20 2.37
N VAL A 99 -8.27 0.27 2.98
CA VAL A 99 -8.18 0.44 4.44
C VAL A 99 -9.20 1.47 4.94
N ILE A 100 -9.36 2.60 4.25
CA ILE A 100 -10.33 3.64 4.60
C ILE A 100 -11.77 3.12 4.48
N HIS A 101 -12.07 2.35 3.43
CA HIS A 101 -13.39 1.76 3.24
C HIS A 101 -13.73 0.76 4.36
N LEU A 102 -12.77 -0.07 4.77
CA LEU A 102 -12.93 -0.98 5.90
C LEU A 102 -13.16 -0.24 7.22
N GLU A 103 -12.42 0.84 7.47
CA GLU A 103 -12.62 1.68 8.66
C GLU A 103 -14.05 2.24 8.72
N LYS A 104 -14.57 2.75 7.60
CA LYS A 104 -15.94 3.27 7.50
C LYS A 104 -16.97 2.18 7.78
N LYS A 105 -16.83 1.00 7.16
CA LYS A 105 -17.74 -0.14 7.34
C LYS A 105 -17.78 -0.64 8.79
N VAL A 106 -16.62 -0.72 9.46
CA VAL A 106 -16.55 -1.11 10.88
C VAL A 106 -17.20 -0.05 11.77
N LYS A 107 -16.97 1.24 11.50
CA LYS A 107 -17.56 2.34 12.27
C LYS A 107 -19.09 2.37 12.17
N GLU A 108 -19.64 2.08 10.99
CA GLU A 108 -21.09 1.97 10.79
C GLU A 108 -21.68 0.79 11.57
N ARG A 109 -21.03 -0.38 11.57
CA ARG A 109 -21.46 -1.54 12.38
C ARG A 109 -21.43 -1.24 13.88
N MET A 110 -20.39 -0.56 14.35
CA MET A 110 -20.29 -0.17 15.76
C MET A 110 -21.37 0.83 16.18
N LYS A 111 -21.76 1.77 15.31
CA LYS A 111 -22.89 2.67 15.59
C LYS A 111 -24.20 1.91 15.74
N LYS A 112 -24.49 0.98 14.82
CA LYS A 112 -25.68 0.13 14.88
C LYS A 112 -25.70 -0.74 16.15
N GLN A 113 -24.55 -1.25 16.57
CA GLN A 113 -24.43 -2.06 17.79
C GLN A 113 -24.57 -1.21 19.07
N ALA A 114 -24.11 0.05 19.05
CA ALA A 114 -24.24 0.97 20.19
C ALA A 114 -25.67 1.48 20.38
N GLU A 115 -26.48 1.53 19.33
CA GLU A 115 -27.92 1.84 19.43
C GLU A 115 -28.75 0.68 19.99
N LEU A 116 -28.24 -0.56 19.96
CA LEU A 116 -28.97 -1.75 20.40
C LEU A 116 -28.67 -2.15 21.86
N ASP A 117 -27.53 -1.72 22.43
CA ASP A 117 -27.10 -2.16 23.77
C ASP A 117 -26.15 -1.14 24.43
N ASP A 118 -26.68 -0.34 25.37
CA ASP A 118 -25.98 0.78 26.02
C ASP A 118 -24.78 0.32 26.88
N GLN A 119 -24.88 -0.87 27.49
CA GLN A 119 -23.86 -1.42 28.39
C GLN A 119 -22.71 -2.13 27.65
N THR A 120 -23.00 -2.82 26.53
CA THR A 120 -22.00 -3.51 25.69
C THR A 120 -21.17 -2.52 24.86
N SER A 121 -21.69 -1.32 24.62
CA SER A 121 -21.02 -0.23 23.89
C SER A 121 -19.70 0.20 24.55
N LEU A 122 -19.65 0.20 25.88
CA LEU A 122 -18.49 0.64 26.67
C LEU A 122 -17.39 -0.43 26.67
N PHE A 123 -17.78 -1.70 26.70
CA PHE A 123 -16.87 -2.84 26.66
C PHE A 123 -16.21 -2.99 25.28
N LEU A 124 -17.00 -2.97 24.19
CA LEU A 124 -16.49 -3.03 22.80
C LEU A 124 -15.55 -1.87 22.47
N ARG A 125 -15.82 -0.67 23.00
CA ARG A 125 -14.94 0.50 22.84
C ARG A 125 -13.59 0.33 23.55
N ARG A 126 -13.52 -0.51 24.60
CA ARG A 126 -12.32 -0.78 25.40
C ARG A 126 -11.51 -1.96 24.86
N THR A 127 -12.15 -2.98 24.28
CA THR A 127 -11.49 -4.16 23.67
C THR A 127 -11.09 -3.95 22.21
N TYR A 128 -11.87 -3.23 21.40
CA TYR A 128 -11.55 -3.01 19.99
C TYR A 128 -10.93 -1.63 19.75
N LYS A 129 -9.59 -1.54 19.85
CA LYS A 129 -8.83 -0.36 19.37
C LYS A 129 -8.91 -0.30 17.84
N ILE A 130 -9.95 0.34 17.30
CA ILE A 130 -9.96 0.70 15.87
C ILE A 130 -8.72 1.58 15.62
N PRO A 131 -7.83 1.20 14.68
CA PRO A 131 -6.77 2.11 14.26
C PRO A 131 -7.43 3.32 13.58
N LYS A 132 -7.49 4.46 14.30
CA LYS A 132 -7.94 5.74 13.73
C LYS A 132 -6.87 6.24 12.77
N TYR A 133 -7.04 5.98 11.47
CA TYR A 133 -6.22 6.59 10.43
C TYR A 133 -6.72 8.00 10.09
N THR A 134 -8.01 8.28 10.34
CA THR A 134 -8.63 9.60 10.11
C THR A 134 -8.78 10.38 11.42
N LYS A 135 -8.11 11.54 11.54
CA LYS A 135 -8.34 12.48 12.66
C LYS A 135 -9.73 13.12 12.53
N SER A 136 -10.29 13.64 13.62
CA SER A 136 -11.58 14.38 13.63
C SER A 136 -11.60 15.57 12.66
N THR A 137 -10.43 16.08 12.29
CA THR A 137 -10.21 17.13 11.28
C THR A 137 -10.24 16.63 9.83
N GLY A 138 -10.54 15.34 9.62
CA GLY A 138 -10.52 14.69 8.32
C GLY A 138 -9.14 14.32 7.80
N LYS A 139 -8.03 14.71 8.45
CA LYS A 139 -6.67 14.43 7.98
C LYS A 139 -6.28 12.96 8.20
N ILE A 140 -5.69 12.30 7.18
CA ILE A 140 -5.24 10.90 7.21
C ILE A 140 -3.84 10.81 7.84
N SER A 141 -3.70 10.38 9.09
CA SER A 141 -2.37 10.18 9.68
C SER A 141 -1.73 8.89 9.17
N ILE A 142 -0.64 9.01 8.41
CA ILE A 142 0.18 7.87 7.98
C ILE A 142 0.87 7.28 9.22
N ARG A 143 0.33 6.19 9.76
CA ARG A 143 0.89 5.50 10.95
C ARG A 143 0.80 3.98 10.79
N GLY A 144 1.75 3.25 11.38
CA GLY A 144 1.73 1.78 11.44
C GLY A 144 1.73 1.13 10.06
N ARG A 145 0.67 0.34 9.75
CA ARG A 145 0.55 -0.43 8.51
C ARG A 145 0.57 0.44 7.25
N LEU A 146 -0.02 1.63 7.31
CA LEU A 146 -0.08 2.54 6.16
C LEU A 146 1.30 3.15 5.84
N LEU A 147 2.10 3.44 6.87
CA LEU A 147 3.49 3.88 6.72
C LEU A 147 4.35 2.79 6.07
N ARG A 148 4.17 1.52 6.48
CA ARG A 148 4.89 0.39 5.89
C ARG A 148 4.56 0.22 4.40
N SER A 149 3.28 0.26 4.03
CA SER A 149 2.89 0.22 2.60
C SER A 149 3.39 1.46 1.84
N TYR A 150 3.46 2.60 2.50
CA TYR A 150 4.04 3.82 1.93
C TYR A 150 5.54 3.63 1.64
N VAL A 151 6.33 3.16 2.60
CA VAL A 151 7.77 2.93 2.38
C VAL A 151 8.00 1.85 1.32
N LEU A 152 7.21 0.77 1.33
CA LEU A 152 7.35 -0.31 0.36
C LEU A 152 7.14 0.16 -1.08
N HIS A 153 6.10 0.96 -1.35
CA HIS A 153 5.89 1.45 -2.72
C HIS A 153 7.00 2.42 -3.17
N LEU A 154 7.53 3.23 -2.25
CA LEU A 154 8.60 4.17 -2.55
C LEU A 154 9.91 3.43 -2.87
N VAL A 155 10.25 2.40 -2.08
CA VAL A 155 11.41 1.54 -2.34
C VAL A 155 11.24 0.78 -3.66
N ALA A 156 10.07 0.18 -3.91
CA ALA A 156 9.79 -0.50 -5.17
C ALA A 156 9.93 0.45 -6.37
N LYS A 157 9.44 1.69 -6.25
CA LYS A 157 9.61 2.72 -7.28
C LYS A 157 11.08 3.04 -7.53
N ILE A 158 11.87 3.26 -6.48
CA ILE A 158 13.31 3.55 -6.59
C ILE A 158 14.04 2.41 -7.31
N VAL A 159 13.79 1.17 -6.90
CA VAL A 159 14.40 -0.02 -7.52
C VAL A 159 14.02 -0.12 -9.00
N LEU A 160 12.74 0.07 -9.34
CA LEU A 160 12.29 0.04 -10.73
C LEU A 160 12.91 1.18 -11.55
N GLU A 161 12.95 2.41 -11.03
CA GLU A 161 13.60 3.53 -11.75
C GLU A 161 15.08 3.25 -12.01
N VAL A 162 15.82 2.74 -11.02
CA VAL A 162 17.23 2.36 -11.20
C VAL A 162 17.37 1.25 -12.24
N LEU A 163 16.52 0.23 -12.19
CA LEU A 163 16.56 -0.89 -13.15
C LEU A 163 16.33 -0.41 -14.58
N PHE A 164 15.35 0.48 -14.81
CA PHE A 164 15.12 1.03 -16.15
C PHE A 164 16.22 2.01 -16.61
N ILE A 165 16.82 2.79 -15.71
CA ILE A 165 17.97 3.65 -16.05
C ILE A 165 19.17 2.79 -16.48
N LEU A 166 19.49 1.75 -15.70
CA LEU A 166 20.56 0.81 -16.05
C LEU A 166 20.24 0.05 -17.34
N GLY A 167 18.99 -0.40 -17.49
CA GLY A 167 18.53 -1.07 -18.71
C GLY A 167 18.70 -0.21 -19.96
N GLN A 168 18.32 1.08 -19.90
CA GLN A 168 18.54 2.02 -21.00
C GLN A 168 20.03 2.15 -21.33
N TYR A 169 20.88 2.29 -20.31
CA TYR A 169 22.32 2.43 -20.48
C TYR A 169 22.94 1.19 -21.15
N PHE A 170 22.59 -0.02 -20.69
CA PHE A 170 23.15 -1.26 -21.23
C PHE A 170 22.59 -1.65 -22.60
N LEU A 171 21.34 -1.30 -22.91
CA LEU A 171 20.71 -1.63 -24.19
C LEU A 171 21.06 -0.63 -25.31
N TYR A 172 21.09 0.66 -25.00
CA TYR A 172 21.18 1.72 -26.02
C TYR A 172 22.27 2.75 -25.77
N GLY A 173 22.79 2.84 -24.54
CA GLY A 173 23.63 3.95 -24.12
C GLY A 173 22.87 5.27 -23.94
N PHE A 174 23.60 6.39 -23.94
CA PHE A 174 23.05 7.73 -23.74
C PHE A 174 22.83 8.52 -25.04
N THR A 175 23.50 8.12 -26.12
CA THR A 175 23.49 8.82 -27.40
C THR A 175 23.46 7.81 -28.54
N LEU A 176 22.57 8.02 -29.50
CA LEU A 176 22.50 7.19 -30.70
C LEU A 176 23.54 7.68 -31.70
N ALA A 177 24.48 6.80 -32.07
CA ALA A 177 25.39 7.06 -33.17
C ALA A 177 24.62 7.02 -34.51
N PRO A 178 24.91 7.91 -35.47
CA PRO A 178 24.22 7.93 -36.76
C PRO A 178 24.52 6.70 -37.63
N ARG A 179 25.63 6.01 -37.35
CA ARG A 179 26.10 4.81 -38.07
C ARG A 179 26.09 3.61 -37.11
N TYR A 180 25.49 2.52 -37.56
CA TYR A 180 25.51 1.21 -36.91
C TYR A 180 26.20 0.21 -37.83
N GLU A 181 27.21 -0.49 -37.31
CA GLU A 181 27.95 -1.50 -38.05
C GLU A 181 27.34 -2.87 -37.78
N CYS A 182 26.87 -3.56 -38.82
CA CYS A 182 26.16 -4.83 -38.70
C CYS A 182 26.90 -5.97 -39.39
N GLU A 183 27.07 -7.09 -38.68
CA GLU A 183 27.63 -8.34 -39.19
C GLU A 183 26.72 -9.50 -38.75
N ARG A 184 25.61 -9.69 -39.47
CA ARG A 184 24.63 -10.73 -39.18
C ARG A 184 24.09 -11.36 -40.46
N SER A 185 23.89 -12.67 -40.49
CA SER A 185 23.25 -13.35 -41.64
C SER A 185 21.84 -12.79 -41.88
N PRO A 186 21.43 -12.45 -43.11
CA PRO A 186 22.03 -12.80 -44.40
C PRO A 186 23.01 -11.78 -45.00
N CYS A 187 23.53 -10.83 -44.22
CA CYS A 187 24.46 -9.81 -44.74
C CYS A 187 25.77 -10.43 -45.26
N PRO A 188 26.26 -10.01 -46.45
CA PRO A 188 27.41 -10.66 -47.11
C PRO A 188 28.76 -10.33 -46.47
N HIS A 189 28.85 -9.18 -45.80
CA HIS A 189 30.01 -8.70 -45.07
C HIS A 189 29.53 -7.72 -44.00
N LYS A 190 30.47 -7.06 -43.31
CA LYS A 190 30.18 -5.99 -42.37
C LYS A 190 29.63 -4.77 -43.10
N VAL A 191 28.34 -4.50 -42.95
CA VAL A 191 27.64 -3.40 -43.64
C VAL A 191 27.41 -2.22 -42.69
N ASP A 192 27.40 -1.04 -43.26
CA ASP A 192 27.05 0.19 -42.56
C ASP A 192 25.57 0.49 -42.71
N CYS A 193 24.88 0.65 -41.59
CA CYS A 193 23.49 1.07 -41.54
C CYS A 193 23.36 2.45 -40.90
N PHE A 194 22.46 3.27 -41.43
CA PHE A 194 22.25 4.64 -41.00
C PHE A 194 20.90 4.80 -40.32
N LEU A 195 20.91 5.46 -39.18
CA LEU A 195 19.70 5.68 -38.38
C LEU A 195 18.99 6.96 -38.81
N SER A 196 17.66 6.91 -38.85
CA SER A 196 16.84 8.12 -39.03
C SER A 196 16.83 8.99 -37.77
N ARG A 197 17.02 10.31 -37.97
CA ARG A 197 16.94 11.38 -36.96
C ARG A 197 17.71 11.11 -35.65
N PRO A 198 19.01 10.74 -35.69
CA PRO A 198 19.76 10.33 -34.51
C PRO A 198 19.91 11.45 -33.47
N THR A 199 19.99 12.71 -33.91
CA THR A 199 20.07 13.89 -33.04
C THR A 199 18.76 14.16 -32.31
N GLU A 200 17.63 14.16 -33.02
CA GLU A 200 16.30 14.35 -32.44
C GLU A 200 15.97 13.24 -31.43
N LYS A 201 16.24 11.98 -31.79
CA LYS A 201 16.10 10.82 -30.89
C LYS A 201 16.98 10.98 -29.65
N SER A 202 18.25 11.36 -29.82
CA SER A 202 19.17 11.56 -28.70
C SER A 202 18.69 12.65 -27.75
N VAL A 203 18.18 13.79 -28.25
CA VAL A 203 17.64 14.87 -27.40
C VAL A 203 16.46 14.37 -26.55
N ILE A 204 15.55 13.59 -27.14
CA ILE A 204 14.42 13.01 -26.39
C ILE A 204 14.90 11.97 -25.37
N ILE A 205 15.91 11.15 -25.71
CA ILE A 205 16.53 10.19 -24.77
C ILE A 205 17.13 10.93 -23.57
N TRP A 206 17.91 11.98 -23.79
CA TRP A 206 18.49 12.81 -22.73
C TRP A 206 17.41 13.42 -21.84
N PHE A 207 16.36 13.95 -22.44
CA PHE A 207 15.23 14.51 -21.70
C PHE A 207 14.55 13.46 -20.81
N MET A 208 14.26 12.27 -21.35
CA MET A 208 13.65 11.17 -20.61
C MET A 208 14.57 10.70 -19.47
N LEU A 209 15.87 10.59 -19.73
CA LEU A 209 16.89 10.24 -18.72
C LEU A 209 16.99 11.29 -17.60
N VAL A 210 17.13 12.57 -17.93
CA VAL A 210 17.22 13.66 -16.94
C VAL A 210 15.98 13.67 -16.08
N SER A 211 14.79 13.57 -16.69
CA SER A 211 13.56 13.50 -15.93
C SER A 211 13.52 12.28 -14.99
N ALA A 212 14.07 11.12 -15.40
CA ALA A 212 14.22 9.90 -14.59
C ALA A 212 15.19 10.08 -13.42
N LEU A 213 16.32 10.74 -13.64
CA LEU A 213 17.26 11.07 -12.57
C LEU A 213 16.65 12.03 -11.55
N VAL A 214 15.91 13.05 -12.01
CA VAL A 214 15.21 13.98 -11.10
C VAL A 214 14.13 13.25 -10.31
N SER A 215 13.34 12.36 -10.92
CA SER A 215 12.33 11.59 -10.16
C SER A 215 12.97 10.64 -9.15
N LEU A 216 14.11 10.04 -9.49
CA LEU A 216 14.85 9.16 -8.60
C LEU A 216 15.38 9.95 -7.41
N ALA A 217 16.00 11.10 -7.66
CA ALA A 217 16.50 12.00 -6.62
C ALA A 217 15.39 12.48 -5.69
N LEU A 218 14.24 12.91 -6.22
CA LEU A 218 13.08 13.32 -5.41
C LEU A 218 12.54 12.16 -4.56
N SER A 219 12.53 10.94 -5.12
CA SER A 219 12.08 9.73 -4.40
C SER A 219 13.06 9.35 -3.28
N LEU A 220 14.37 9.50 -3.51
CA LEU A 220 15.41 9.30 -2.50
C LEU A 220 15.35 10.34 -1.38
N VAL A 221 15.12 11.61 -1.72
CA VAL A 221 14.94 12.69 -0.73
C VAL A 221 13.71 12.41 0.13
N GLU A 222 12.60 11.97 -0.47
CA GLU A 222 11.38 11.62 0.27
C GLU A 222 11.62 10.40 1.19
N LEU A 223 12.34 9.38 0.72
CA LEU A 223 12.72 8.22 1.54
C LEU A 223 13.64 8.63 2.70
N PHE A 224 14.64 9.46 2.43
CA PHE A 224 15.58 9.95 3.43
C PHE A 224 14.88 10.82 4.49
N TYR A 225 13.97 11.71 4.08
CA TYR A 225 13.17 12.51 5.00
C TYR A 225 12.37 11.63 5.97
N LEU A 226 11.73 10.57 5.46
CA LEU A 226 10.97 9.64 6.28
C LEU A 226 11.87 8.82 7.21
N PHE A 227 13.05 8.42 6.73
CA PHE A 227 14.03 7.72 7.54
C PHE A 227 14.51 8.60 8.70
N VAL A 228 14.92 9.84 8.44
CA VAL A 228 15.34 10.80 9.47
C VAL A 228 14.22 11.05 10.48
N LYS A 229 12.99 11.22 10.01
CA LYS A 229 11.82 11.39 10.89
C LYS A 229 11.60 10.17 11.78
N ALA A 230 11.68 8.96 11.22
CA ALA A 230 11.54 7.71 11.96
C ALA A 230 12.65 7.54 13.03
N VAL A 231 13.89 7.89 12.69
CA VAL A 231 15.03 7.84 13.63
C VAL A 231 14.82 8.84 14.78
N LYS A 232 14.44 10.09 14.48
CA LYS A 232 14.17 11.11 15.52
C LYS A 232 13.05 10.68 16.46
N GLU A 233 11.95 10.14 15.94
CA GLU A 233 10.85 9.61 16.75
C GLU A 233 11.26 8.39 17.60
N CYS A 234 12.20 7.56 17.12
CA CYS A 234 12.75 6.46 17.90
C CYS A 234 13.70 6.95 19.01
N MET A 235 14.55 7.94 18.72
CA MET A 235 15.46 8.53 19.71
C MET A 235 14.70 9.23 20.83
N ALA A 236 13.68 10.04 20.50
CA ALA A 236 12.83 10.69 21.50
C ALA A 236 12.12 9.68 22.42
N ARG A 237 11.58 8.58 21.86
CA ARG A 237 11.01 7.49 22.68
C ARG A 237 12.02 6.77 23.57
N ARG A 238 13.27 6.68 23.13
CA ARG A 238 14.36 6.05 23.93
C ARG A 238 14.77 6.95 25.10
N GLN A 239 14.69 8.27 24.92
CA GLN A 239 14.93 9.26 25.98
C GLN A 239 13.86 9.20 27.08
N ASP A 240 12.57 9.06 26.73
CA ASP A 240 11.49 8.91 27.71
C ASP A 240 11.61 7.61 28.55
N TYR A 241 12.16 6.55 27.96
CA TYR A 241 12.44 5.29 28.67
C TYR A 241 13.65 5.36 29.62
N THR A 242 14.56 6.32 29.43
CA THR A 242 15.75 6.50 30.26
C THR A 242 15.54 7.50 31.40
N VAL A 243 14.47 8.31 31.36
CA VAL A 243 14.15 9.33 32.38
C VAL A 243 13.12 8.83 33.42
N THR A 244 12.65 7.58 33.34
CA THR A 244 11.84 6.96 34.41
C THR A 244 12.69 6.00 35.25
N PRO A 245 13.21 6.42 36.43
CA PRO A 245 13.65 5.44 37.41
C PRO A 245 12.43 4.66 37.88
N VAL A 246 12.48 3.35 37.68
CA VAL A 246 11.48 2.39 38.16
C VAL A 246 11.52 2.37 39.69
N THR A 247 10.74 3.23 40.33
CA THR A 247 10.26 3.01 41.69
C THR A 247 8.87 3.63 41.82
N PRO A 248 7.79 2.84 41.71
CA PRO A 248 6.45 3.38 41.91
C PRO A 248 6.23 3.72 43.39
N PRO A 249 5.57 4.85 43.71
CA PRO A 249 5.20 5.17 45.09
C PRO A 249 4.20 4.13 45.64
N PRO A 250 4.20 3.87 46.97
CA PRO A 250 3.49 2.73 47.57
C PRO A 250 1.96 2.74 47.39
N SER A 251 1.35 3.85 46.96
CA SER A 251 -0.10 4.02 46.86
C SER A 251 -0.72 3.40 45.60
N GLU A 252 0.00 3.33 44.47
CA GLU A 252 -0.53 2.77 43.21
C GLU A 252 -0.57 1.23 43.20
N ARG A 253 0.24 0.58 44.03
CA ARG A 253 0.27 -0.89 44.16
C ARG A 253 -1.01 -1.44 44.77
N LYS A 254 -1.63 -0.68 45.68
CA LYS A 254 -2.94 -1.03 46.27
C LYS A 254 -4.07 -0.88 45.25
N ALA A 255 -4.08 0.19 44.47
CA ALA A 255 -5.11 0.44 43.45
C ALA A 255 -5.07 -0.60 42.30
N PHE A 256 -3.89 -1.06 41.90
CA PHE A 256 -3.75 -2.12 40.90
C PHE A 256 -4.25 -3.47 41.43
N LYS A 257 -3.91 -3.81 42.69
CA LYS A 257 -4.36 -5.05 43.34
C LYS A 257 -5.88 -5.08 43.54
N THR A 258 -6.49 -3.97 43.96
CA THR A 258 -7.95 -3.86 44.09
C THR A 258 -8.65 -3.97 42.73
N ARG A 259 -8.03 -3.51 41.64
CA ARG A 259 -8.62 -3.60 40.30
C ARG A 259 -8.60 -5.03 39.76
N ASP A 260 -7.53 -5.78 39.98
CA ASP A 260 -7.44 -7.18 39.57
C ASP A 260 -8.36 -8.08 40.42
N GLU A 261 -8.47 -7.81 41.73
CA GLU A 261 -9.44 -8.48 42.61
C GLU A 261 -10.90 -8.22 42.18
N MET A 262 -11.22 -6.99 41.72
CA MET A 262 -12.54 -6.66 41.18
C MET A 262 -12.85 -7.39 39.87
N ILE A 263 -11.85 -7.52 38.98
CA ILE A 263 -12.00 -8.25 37.71
C ILE A 263 -12.25 -9.74 37.99
N GLN A 264 -11.53 -10.32 38.93
CA GLN A 264 -11.67 -11.73 39.29
C GLN A 264 -13.02 -12.02 39.95
N ASN A 265 -13.53 -11.12 40.79
CA ASN A 265 -14.88 -11.22 41.35
C ASN A 265 -15.98 -11.07 40.29
N CYS A 266 -15.78 -10.23 39.27
CA CYS A 266 -16.72 -10.10 38.16
C CYS A 266 -16.79 -11.38 37.31
N VAL A 267 -15.64 -12.00 37.03
CA VAL A 267 -15.56 -13.27 36.29
C VAL A 267 -16.20 -14.43 37.08
N ASN A 268 -16.00 -14.47 38.41
CA ASN A 268 -16.64 -15.48 39.27
C ASN A 268 -18.16 -15.30 39.33
N LEU A 269 -18.66 -14.05 39.40
CA LEU A 269 -20.10 -13.76 39.39
C LEU A 269 -20.76 -14.11 38.04
N GLU A 270 -20.03 -13.93 36.93
CA GLU A 270 -20.49 -14.31 35.59
C GLU A 270 -20.53 -15.83 35.38
N LEU A 271 -19.60 -16.57 36.00
CA LEU A 271 -19.62 -18.03 36.05
C LEU A 271 -20.76 -18.59 36.93
N GLU A 272 -21.08 -17.94 38.05
CA GLU A 272 -22.24 -18.34 38.88
C GLU A 272 -23.58 -18.06 38.18
N LEU A 273 -23.68 -16.94 37.44
CA LEU A 273 -24.86 -16.63 36.63
C LEU A 273 -25.03 -17.59 35.44
N GLN A 274 -23.93 -18.05 34.83
CA GLN A 274 -23.98 -19.10 33.80
C GLN A 274 -24.29 -20.49 34.40
N GLY A 275 -23.75 -20.81 35.58
CA GLY A 275 -24.05 -22.04 36.31
C GLY A 275 -25.52 -22.14 36.73
N ARG A 276 -26.12 -21.04 37.19
CA ARG A 276 -27.56 -20.97 37.49
C ARG A 276 -28.45 -21.11 36.26
N LYS A 277 -27.98 -20.69 35.09
CA LYS A 277 -28.72 -20.84 33.81
C LYS A 277 -28.70 -22.26 33.25
N LEU A 278 -27.67 -23.04 33.57
CA LEU A 278 -27.55 -24.46 33.19
C LEU A 278 -28.29 -25.41 34.15
N GLY A 279 -28.46 -25.03 35.43
CA GLY A 279 -29.18 -25.84 36.43
C GLY A 279 -30.71 -25.80 36.37
N VAL A 280 -31.30 -24.90 35.57
CA VAL A 280 -32.78 -24.69 35.51
C VAL A 280 -33.44 -25.37 34.30
N ASN A 281 -32.67 -25.98 33.38
CA ASN A 281 -33.19 -26.58 32.14
C ASN A 281 -33.12 -28.11 32.06
N GLY A 282 -33.02 -28.81 33.18
CA GLY A 282 -32.95 -30.27 33.19
C GLY A 282 -33.76 -30.90 34.30
N VAL A 283 -35.09 -30.91 34.19
CA VAL A 283 -36.00 -32.06 34.43
C VAL A 283 -37.37 -31.69 33.83
N ASN A 284 -37.75 -32.31 32.71
CA ASN A 284 -39.16 -32.45 32.34
C ASN A 284 -39.35 -33.88 31.80
N GLU A 285 -39.69 -34.78 32.70
CA GLU A 285 -40.08 -36.15 32.41
C GLU A 285 -41.59 -36.13 32.05
N ARG A 286 -41.95 -36.60 30.86
CA ARG A 286 -43.35 -36.73 30.42
C ARG A 286 -43.70 -38.19 30.22
N SER A 287 -44.91 -38.53 30.70
CA SER A 287 -45.75 -39.73 30.43
C SER A 287 -45.55 -40.90 31.40
N LYS A 288 -46.57 -41.51 32.02
CA LYS A 288 -48.05 -41.60 31.80
C LYS A 288 -48.72 -42.00 33.14
N ILE A 289 -49.83 -41.37 33.54
CA ILE A 289 -51.23 -41.88 33.63
C ILE A 289 -51.43 -43.15 34.50
N ILE A 290 -52.21 -43.04 35.61
CA ILE A 290 -53.50 -43.71 35.92
C ILE A 290 -53.94 -43.36 37.37
N LEU A 291 -55.19 -42.89 37.53
CA LEU A 291 -55.97 -42.65 38.78
C LEU A 291 -56.54 -43.99 39.32
N PRO A 292 -57.25 -44.06 40.46
CA PRO A 292 -57.02 -43.52 41.81
C PRO A 292 -57.25 -44.61 42.91
N GLU A 293 -57.25 -44.17 44.19
CA GLU A 293 -58.14 -44.62 45.28
C GLU A 293 -57.54 -45.35 46.51
N SER A 294 -57.86 -44.75 47.68
CA SER A 294 -58.10 -45.31 49.02
C SER A 294 -56.96 -45.51 50.06
N ASN A 295 -57.07 -44.69 51.12
CA ASN A 295 -57.00 -44.98 52.57
C ASN A 295 -55.88 -45.83 53.20
N SER A 296 -55.13 -45.21 54.12
CA SER A 296 -54.95 -45.59 55.55
C SER A 296 -53.77 -44.79 56.13
N LEU A 297 -53.97 -43.91 57.11
CA LEU A 297 -54.00 -44.13 58.58
C LEU A 297 -52.65 -44.55 59.19
N GLY A 298 -52.18 -43.75 60.16
CA GLY A 298 -51.01 -44.01 61.03
C GLY A 298 -49.94 -42.93 60.83
N GLY A 299 -49.69 -41.98 61.73
CA GLY A 299 -49.83 -42.04 63.18
C GLY A 299 -48.43 -42.10 63.80
N GLU A 300 -48.20 -41.19 64.75
CA GLU A 300 -47.10 -41.08 65.70
C GLU A 300 -45.80 -40.34 65.32
N VAL A 301 -45.19 -39.49 66.15
CA VAL A 301 -45.53 -38.67 67.35
C VAL A 301 -44.19 -38.29 68.00
N HIS A 302 -44.03 -36.99 68.30
CA HIS A 302 -43.34 -36.39 69.45
C HIS A 302 -41.81 -36.63 69.67
N ILE A 303 -41.02 -35.69 70.20
CA ILE A 303 -41.23 -34.39 70.89
C ILE A 303 -40.31 -33.36 70.24
#